data_AF-A0A2X4THA0-F1
#
_entry.id   AF-A0A2X4THA0-F1
#
_cell.length_a   1.000
_cell.length_b   1.000
_cell.length_c   1.000
_cell.angle_alpha   90.00
_cell.angle_beta   90.00
_cell.angle_gamma   90.00
#
_symmetry.space_group_name_H-M   'P 1'
#
loop_
_entity.id
_entity.type
_entity.pdbx_description
1 polymer ?
#
loop_
_entity_poly.entity_id
_entity_poly.type
_entity_poly.pdbx_seq_one_letter_code
_entity_poly.pdbx_strand_id
1 'polypeptide(L)'
;MIAALATLGIILTLWVVPNSTNHVLNRESGMVKGSFNKVLAEPRLLKLNFGIMCLHILLMSTFVALPGQLADAGFPAAEHWKVYLATMVIAFAAVVPFIIYAEVKRRMKQVFLFCVGLIIVAEILLWEAGQHFWELVIGVQLFFLAF
;
A
#
# COMPACT_ATOMS: atom_id res chain seq x y z
N MET A 1 11.75 20.50 18.98
CA MET A 1 11.70 20.15 17.53
C MET A 1 10.31 19.64 17.11
N ILE A 2 9.78 18.58 17.75
CA ILE A 2 8.43 18.04 17.43
C ILE A 2 7.31 19.08 17.55
N ALA A 3 7.31 19.87 18.62
CA ALA A 3 6.30 20.93 18.81
C ALA A 3 6.34 22.01 17.72
N ALA A 4 7.52 22.33 17.19
CA ALA A 4 7.71 23.30 16.11
C ALA A 4 7.22 22.75 14.76
N LEU A 5 7.53 21.49 14.45
CA LEU A 5 7.00 20.80 13.27
C LEU A 5 5.47 20.66 13.31
N ALA A 6 4.90 20.36 14.48
CA ALA A 6 3.45 20.27 14.67
C ALA A 6 2.75 21.61 14.47
N THR A 7 3.29 22.70 15.04
CA THR A 7 2.73 24.05 14.85
C THR A 7 2.82 24.51 13.41
N LEU A 8 3.93 24.21 12.72
CA LEU A 8 4.09 24.50 11.30
C LEU A 8 3.06 23.73 10.45
N GLY A 9 2.79 22.47 10.79
CA GLY A 9 1.74 21.67 10.16
C GLY A 9 0.34 22.27 10.32
N ILE A 10 0.00 22.78 11.51
CA ILE A 10 -1.29 23.45 11.77
C ILE A 10 -1.41 24.75 10.96
N ILE A 11 -0.35 25.54 10.88
CA ILE A 11 -0.35 26.78 10.09
C ILE A 11 -0.57 26.44 8.61
N LEU A 12 0.15 25.43 8.11
CA LEU A 12 0.06 25.02 6.71
C LEU A 12 -1.34 24.50 6.35
N THR A 13 -1.98 23.69 7.20
CA THR A 13 -3.34 23.18 6.93
C THR A 13 -4.36 24.30 6.89
N LEU A 14 -4.29 25.27 7.82
CA LEU A 14 -5.20 26.41 7.85
C LEU A 14 -5.03 27.36 6.65
N TRP A 15 -3.80 27.49 6.14
CA TRP A 15 -3.51 28.41 5.04
C TRP A 15 -3.69 27.79 3.64
N VAL A 16 -3.33 26.52 3.48
CA VAL A 16 -3.26 25.87 2.16
C VAL A 16 -4.51 25.07 1.82
N VAL A 17 -5.21 24.51 2.81
CA VAL A 17 -6.40 23.68 2.56
C VAL A 17 -7.65 24.56 2.58
N PRO A 18 -8.25 24.90 1.42
CA PRO A 18 -9.50 25.66 1.38
C PRO A 18 -10.62 24.85 2.04
N ASN A 19 -11.39 25.51 2.89
CA ASN A 19 -12.50 24.87 3.59
C ASN A 19 -13.64 24.56 2.61
N SER A 20 -14.14 23.32 2.60
CA SER A 20 -15.20 22.92 1.68
C SER A 20 -16.57 23.38 2.20
N THR A 21 -17.27 24.21 1.43
CA THR A 21 -18.57 24.81 1.80
C THR A 21 -19.74 23.82 1.80
N ASN A 22 -19.56 22.63 1.21
CA ASN A 22 -20.56 21.56 1.22
C ASN A 22 -20.19 20.50 2.26
N HIS A 23 -20.30 20.87 3.54
CA HIS A 23 -20.50 19.84 4.54
C HIS A 23 -21.89 19.27 4.33
N VAL A 24 -21.97 18.05 3.80
CA VAL A 24 -23.19 17.24 3.96
C VAL A 24 -23.30 16.99 5.45
N LEU A 25 -23.96 17.92 6.14
CA LEU A 25 -24.32 17.77 7.54
C LEU A 25 -25.32 16.63 7.56
N ASN A 26 -24.81 15.41 7.69
CA ASN A 26 -25.66 14.25 7.84
C ASN A 26 -26.45 14.48 9.11
N ARG A 27 -27.71 14.91 8.97
CA ARG A 27 -28.66 15.16 10.06
C ARG A 27 -29.12 13.84 10.70
N GLU A 28 -28.29 12.81 10.60
CA GLU A 28 -28.17 11.63 11.46
C GLU A 28 -26.90 11.76 12.33
N SER A 29 -26.57 12.96 12.83
CA SER A 29 -25.41 13.23 13.68
C SER A 29 -25.63 12.87 15.16
N GLY A 30 -26.63 12.05 15.47
CA GLY A 30 -26.54 11.16 16.63
C GLY A 30 -25.81 9.91 16.15
N MET A 31 -24.94 9.28 16.93
CA MET A 31 -24.48 7.93 16.60
C MET A 31 -25.70 6.99 16.50
N VAL A 32 -26.29 6.90 15.32
CA VAL A 32 -27.31 5.92 15.00
C VAL A 32 -26.52 4.63 14.89
N LYS A 33 -26.48 3.84 15.97
CA LYS A 33 -25.87 2.50 16.00
C LYS A 33 -26.28 1.66 14.78
N GLY A 34 -27.42 1.95 14.16
CA GLY A 34 -27.88 1.38 12.89
C GLY A 34 -27.09 1.78 11.64
N SER A 35 -26.59 3.01 11.51
CA SER A 35 -25.83 3.47 10.33
C SER A 35 -24.38 2.96 10.36
N PHE A 36 -23.76 2.84 11.55
CA PHE A 36 -22.43 2.22 11.69
C PHE A 36 -22.48 0.73 11.32
N ASN A 37 -23.49 0.00 11.80
CA ASN A 37 -23.66 -1.41 11.46
C ASN A 37 -23.97 -1.60 9.97
N LYS A 38 -24.72 -0.69 9.33
CA LYS A 38 -24.95 -0.72 7.88
C LYS A 38 -23.66 -0.52 7.07
N VAL A 39 -22.77 0.38 7.48
CA VAL A 39 -21.48 0.60 6.81
C VAL A 39 -20.53 -0.57 7.06
N LEU A 40 -20.47 -1.08 8.29
CA LEU A 40 -19.65 -2.25 8.61
C LEU A 40 -20.14 -3.54 7.96
N ALA A 41 -21.46 -3.72 7.81
CA ALA A 41 -22.04 -4.92 7.21
C ALA A 41 -22.13 -4.86 5.68
N GLU A 42 -21.71 -3.76 5.05
CA GLU A 42 -21.73 -3.62 3.59
C GLU A 42 -20.71 -4.60 2.98
N PRO A 43 -21.16 -5.66 2.28
CA PRO A 43 -20.29 -6.75 1.86
C PRO A 43 -19.25 -6.33 0.82
N ARG A 44 -19.48 -5.22 0.09
CA ARG A 44 -18.48 -4.64 -0.81
C ARG A 44 -17.34 -3.98 -0.05
N LEU A 45 -17.65 -3.21 0.99
CA LEU A 45 -16.65 -2.55 1.83
C LEU A 45 -15.88 -3.57 2.66
N LEU A 46 -16.54 -4.59 3.21
CA LEU A 46 -15.88 -5.66 3.94
C LEU A 46 -14.87 -6.41 3.07
N LYS A 47 -15.22 -6.77 1.83
CA LYS A 47 -14.29 -7.42 0.90
C LYS A 47 -13.06 -6.57 0.61
N LEU A 48 -13.25 -5.26 0.46
CA LEU A 48 -12.17 -4.32 0.20
C LEU A 48 -11.29 -4.11 1.44
N ASN A 49 -11.89 -3.93 2.62
CA ASN A 49 -11.17 -3.82 3.90
C ASN A 49 -10.37 -5.08 4.21
N PHE A 50 -10.97 -6.26 3.99
CA PHE A 50 -10.26 -7.54 4.14
C PHE A 50 -9.09 -7.65 3.15
N GLY A 51 -9.29 -7.23 1.90
CA GLY A 51 -8.23 -7.17 0.90
C GLY A 51 -7.04 -6.28 1.34
N ILE A 52 -7.32 -5.06 1.82
CA ILE A 52 -6.28 -4.14 2.31
C ILE A 52 -5.59 -4.72 3.56
N MET A 53 -6.34 -5.35 4.46
CA MET A 53 -5.78 -5.99 5.65
C MET A 53 -4.83 -7.13 5.24
N CYS A 54 -5.24 -8.04 4.35
CA CYS A 54 -4.38 -9.10 3.83
C CYS A 54 -3.13 -8.53 3.16
N LEU A 55 -3.30 -7.47 2.35
CA LEU A 55 -2.20 -6.80 1.66
C LEU A 55 -1.16 -6.25 2.67
N HIS A 56 -1.62 -5.63 3.76
CA HIS A 56 -0.72 -5.10 4.80
C HIS A 56 -0.06 -6.20 5.63
N ILE A 57 -0.78 -7.30 5.91
CA ILE A 57 -0.21 -8.45 6.60
C ILE A 57 0.92 -9.07 5.76
N LEU A 58 0.70 -9.22 4.45
CA LEU A 58 1.73 -9.69 3.53
C LEU A 58 2.93 -8.74 3.51
N LEU A 59 2.71 -7.43 3.38
CA LEU A 59 3.78 -6.44 3.43
C LEU A 59 4.61 -6.57 4.71
N MET A 60 3.97 -6.60 5.88
CA MET A 60 4.68 -6.73 7.15
C MET A 60 5.40 -8.08 7.27
N SER A 61 4.76 -9.17 6.87
CA SER A 61 5.36 -10.51 6.91
C SER A 61 6.60 -10.59 6.04
N THR A 62 6.50 -10.12 4.80
CA THR A 62 7.60 -10.12 3.84
C THR A 62 8.74 -9.23 4.34
N PHE A 63 8.47 -8.02 4.81
CA PHE A 63 9.51 -7.12 5.36
C PHE A 63 10.18 -7.61 6.64
N VAL A 64 9.56 -8.53 7.39
CA VAL A 64 10.20 -9.20 8.53
C VAL A 64 11.17 -10.29 8.07
N ALA A 65 10.83 -11.07 7.04
CA ALA A 65 11.66 -12.16 6.55
C ALA A 65 12.79 -11.71 5.61
N LEU A 66 12.52 -10.70 4.79
CA LEU A 66 13.39 -10.24 3.71
C LEU A 66 14.79 -9.75 4.12
N PRO A 67 14.97 -8.95 5.20
CA PRO A 67 16.31 -8.54 5.62
C PRO A 67 17.16 -9.73 6.08
N GLY A 68 16.55 -10.79 6.62
CA GLY A 68 17.24 -12.04 6.94
C GLY A 68 17.77 -12.72 5.69
N GLN A 69 16.91 -12.90 4.68
CA GLN A 69 17.30 -13.54 3.41
C GLN A 69 18.35 -12.74 2.63
N LEU A 70 18.24 -11.40 2.60
CA LEU A 70 19.26 -10.54 1.98
C LEU A 70 20.61 -10.60 2.71
N ALA A 71 20.59 -10.74 4.04
CA ALA A 71 21.82 -10.88 4.83
C ALA A 71 22.48 -12.24 4.58
N ASP A 72 21.70 -13.32 4.51
CA ASP A 72 22.19 -14.66 4.20
C ASP A 72 22.79 -14.73 2.78
N ALA A 73 22.17 -14.03 1.81
CA ALA A 73 22.68 -13.88 0.44
C ALA A 73 23.97 -13.02 0.34
N GLY A 74 24.57 -12.62 1.47
CA GLY A 74 25.83 -11.90 1.53
C GLY A 74 25.71 -10.38 1.38
N PHE A 75 24.49 -9.81 1.45
CA PHE A 75 24.28 -8.37 1.32
C PHE A 75 24.19 -7.71 2.71
N PRO A 76 25.15 -6.84 3.09
CA PRO A 76 25.14 -6.20 4.40
C PRO A 76 23.93 -5.27 4.57
N ALA A 77 23.34 -5.25 5.77
CA ALA A 77 22.17 -4.43 6.10
C ALA A 77 22.33 -2.94 5.77
N ALA A 78 23.56 -2.43 5.79
CA ALA A 78 23.89 -1.06 5.42
C ALA A 78 23.59 -0.70 3.95
N GLU A 79 23.45 -1.68 3.06
CA GLU A 79 23.21 -1.47 1.63
C GLU A 79 21.76 -1.80 1.23
N HIS A 80 20.96 -2.41 2.13
CA HIS A 80 19.57 -2.79 1.85
C HIS A 80 18.70 -1.60 1.46
N TRP A 81 18.96 -0.43 2.04
CA TRP A 81 18.20 0.80 1.76
C TRP A 81 18.28 1.22 0.29
N LYS A 82 19.39 0.95 -0.42
CA LYS A 82 19.54 1.32 -1.82
C LYS A 82 18.62 0.49 -2.70
N VAL A 83 18.52 -0.80 -2.43
CA VAL A 83 17.61 -1.72 -3.12
C VAL A 83 16.18 -1.28 -2.86
N TYR A 84 15.78 -1.10 -1.60
CA TYR A 84 14.42 -0.67 -1.26
C TYR A 84 14.04 0.66 -1.90
N LEU A 85 14.95 1.64 -1.88
CA LEU A 85 14.70 2.96 -2.47
C LEU A 85 14.55 2.86 -3.99
N ALA A 86 15.44 2.13 -4.66
CA ALA A 86 15.36 1.93 -6.10
C ALA A 86 14.05 1.21 -6.49
N THR A 87 13.72 0.12 -5.81
CA THR A 87 12.51 -0.66 -6.13
C THR A 87 11.24 0.15 -5.88
N MET A 88 11.21 0.92 -4.78
CA MET A 88 10.09 1.80 -4.43
C MET A 88 9.87 2.88 -5.49
N VAL A 89 10.94 3.56 -5.94
CA VAL A 89 10.83 4.61 -6.96
C VAL A 89 10.34 4.06 -8.29
N ILE A 90 10.85 2.89 -8.70
CA ILE A 90 10.40 2.24 -9.94
C ILE A 90 8.93 1.82 -9.81
N ALA A 91 8.52 1.27 -8.66
CA ALA A 91 7.13 0.90 -8.41
C ALA A 91 6.20 2.12 -8.43
N PHE A 92 6.58 3.24 -7.81
CA PHE A 92 5.80 4.48 -7.88
C PHE A 92 5.61 4.96 -9.32
N ALA A 93 6.67 4.96 -10.13
CA ALA A 93 6.57 5.35 -11.53
C ALA A 93 5.69 4.37 -12.33
N ALA A 94 5.77 3.06 -12.03
CA ALA A 94 5.00 2.02 -12.70
C ALA A 94 3.50 2.06 -12.32
N VAL A 95 3.15 2.34 -11.06
CA VAL A 95 1.76 2.34 -10.58
C VAL A 95 0.92 3.42 -11.26
N VAL A 96 1.49 4.59 -11.58
CA VAL A 96 0.79 5.72 -12.22
C VAL A 96 0.06 5.33 -13.52
N PRO A 97 0.71 4.76 -14.55
CA PRO A 97 0.02 4.35 -15.77
C PRO A 97 -1.01 3.24 -15.52
N PHE A 98 -0.79 2.34 -14.57
CA PHE A 98 -1.78 1.30 -14.20
C PHE A 98 -3.05 1.93 -13.60
N ILE A 99 -2.92 2.92 -12.71
CA ILE A 99 -4.05 3.65 -12.14
C ILE A 99 -4.81 4.39 -13.25
N ILE A 100 -4.11 5.14 -14.11
CA ILE A 100 -4.72 5.86 -15.24
C ILE A 100 -5.49 4.90 -16.14
N TYR A 101 -4.89 3.76 -16.49
CA TYR A 101 -5.54 2.75 -17.31
C TYR A 101 -6.80 2.16 -16.64
N ALA A 102 -6.71 1.84 -15.35
CA ALA A 102 -7.80 1.28 -14.56
C ALA A 102 -9.01 2.24 -14.52
N GLU A 103 -8.74 3.53 -14.32
CA GLU A 103 -9.74 4.59 -14.22
C GLU A 103 -10.34 4.94 -15.58
N VAL A 104 -9.51 5.19 -16.60
CA VAL A 104 -9.94 5.58 -17.95
C VAL A 104 -10.78 4.49 -18.60
N LYS A 105 -10.40 3.20 -18.48
CA LYS A 105 -11.19 2.10 -19.03
C LYS A 105 -12.30 1.60 -18.10
N ARG A 106 -12.43 2.18 -16.90
CA ARG A 106 -13.37 1.76 -15.84
C ARG A 106 -13.28 0.26 -15.51
N ARG A 107 -12.07 -0.31 -15.64
CA ARG A 107 -11.79 -1.75 -15.41
C ARG A 107 -11.10 -2.01 -14.07
N MET A 108 -11.47 -1.25 -13.04
CA MET A 108 -10.89 -1.34 -11.68
C MET A 108 -10.83 -2.78 -11.13
N LYS A 109 -11.89 -3.57 -11.31
CA LYS A 109 -11.93 -4.97 -10.84
C LYS A 109 -10.90 -5.86 -11.52
N GLN A 110 -10.62 -5.65 -12.81
CA GLN A 110 -9.64 -6.45 -13.55
C GLN A 110 -8.22 -6.13 -13.10
N VAL A 111 -7.90 -4.85 -12.93
CA VAL A 111 -6.59 -4.40 -12.43
C VAL A 111 -6.37 -4.89 -11.01
N PHE A 112 -7.39 -4.80 -10.14
CA PHE A 112 -7.31 -5.35 -8.80
C PHE A 112 -7.01 -6.86 -8.77
N LEU A 113 -7.72 -7.67 -9.57
CA LEU A 113 -7.46 -9.11 -9.66
C LEU A 113 -6.08 -9.42 -10.25
N PHE A 114 -5.60 -8.60 -11.18
CA PHE A 114 -4.27 -8.72 -11.74
C PHE A 114 -3.19 -8.42 -10.68
N CYS A 115 -3.35 -7.37 -9.88
CA CYS A 115 -2.47 -7.07 -8.75
C CYS A 115 -2.45 -8.22 -7.73
N VAL A 116 -3.61 -8.77 -7.37
CA VAL A 116 -3.68 -9.94 -6.48
C VAL A 116 -2.91 -11.13 -7.07
N GLY A 117 -3.06 -11.40 -8.37
CA GLY A 117 -2.31 -12.45 -9.05
C GLY A 117 -0.80 -12.19 -9.04
N LEU A 118 -0.37 -10.94 -9.30
CA LEU A 118 1.03 -10.54 -9.24
C LEU A 118 1.62 -10.70 -7.84
N ILE A 119 0.88 -10.37 -6.79
CA ILE A 119 1.34 -10.58 -5.40
C ILE A 119 1.57 -12.05 -5.12
N ILE A 120 0.65 -12.93 -5.54
CA ILE A 120 0.82 -14.37 -5.36
C ILE A 120 2.08 -14.87 -6.07
N VAL A 121 2.31 -14.40 -7.30
CA VAL A 121 3.54 -14.73 -8.05
C VAL A 121 4.78 -14.18 -7.35
N ALA A 122 4.72 -12.96 -6.83
CA ALA A 122 5.84 -12.35 -6.10
C ALA A 122 6.17 -13.12 -4.82
N GLU A 123 5.17 -13.54 -4.05
CA GLU A 123 5.35 -14.36 -2.84
C GLU A 123 5.93 -15.75 -3.16
N ILE A 124 5.50 -16.39 -4.26
CA ILE A 124 6.08 -17.66 -4.71
C ILE A 124 7.53 -17.47 -5.12
N LEU A 125 7.85 -16.39 -5.84
CA LEU A 125 9.22 -16.07 -6.21
C LEU A 125 10.10 -15.82 -4.98
N LEU A 126 9.59 -15.09 -3.98
CA LEU A 126 10.32 -14.86 -2.73
C LEU A 126 10.48 -16.12 -1.89
N TRP A 127 9.53 -17.06 -1.97
CA TRP A 127 9.66 -18.37 -1.34
C TRP A 127 10.77 -19.22 -1.98
N GLU A 128 10.86 -19.23 -3.31
CA GLU A 128 11.85 -20.02 -4.04
C GLU A 128 13.23 -19.34 -4.16
N ALA A 129 13.31 -18.02 -3.96
CA ALA A 129 14.51 -17.22 -4.19
C ALA A 129 15.75 -17.67 -3.39
N GLY A 130 15.57 -18.37 -2.27
CA GLY A 130 16.64 -19.01 -1.51
C GLY A 130 17.80 -18.08 -1.16
N GLN A 131 18.93 -18.19 -1.89
CA GLN A 131 20.15 -17.38 -1.73
C GLN A 131 20.48 -16.53 -2.97
N HIS A 132 19.63 -16.53 -4.00
CA HIS A 132 19.89 -15.80 -5.24
C HIS A 132 19.43 -14.34 -5.10
N PHE A 133 20.40 -13.44 -4.95
CA PHE A 133 20.17 -12.00 -4.79
C PHE A 133 19.25 -11.39 -5.86
N TRP A 134 19.41 -11.78 -7.13
CA TRP A 134 18.59 -11.24 -8.23
C TRP A 134 17.12 -11.68 -8.15
N GLU A 135 16.84 -12.89 -7.70
CA GLU A 135 15.48 -13.40 -7.54
C GLU A 135 14.76 -12.66 -6.41
N LEU A 136 15.47 -12.36 -5.31
CA LEU A 136 14.96 -11.51 -4.23
C LEU A 136 14.63 -10.09 -4.71
N VAL A 137 15.52 -9.46 -5.49
CA VAL A 137 15.28 -8.10 -6.02
C VAL A 137 14.08 -8.07 -6.97
N ILE A 138 13.94 -9.06 -7.86
CA ILE A 138 12.80 -9.18 -8.77
C ILE A 138 11.51 -9.44 -7.99
N GLY A 139 11.55 -10.31 -6.98
CA GLY A 139 10.42 -10.58 -6.09
C GLY A 139 9.94 -9.32 -5.36
N VAL A 140 10.87 -8.55 -4.77
CA VAL A 140 10.58 -7.26 -4.13
C VAL A 140 10.01 -6.24 -5.12
N GLN A 141 10.57 -6.16 -6.33
CA GLN A 141 10.10 -5.24 -7.35
C GLN A 141 8.66 -5.57 -7.78
N LEU A 142 8.36 -6.84 -8.00
CA LEU A 142 7.01 -7.30 -8.33
C LEU A 142 6.04 -7.08 -7.18
N PHE A 143 6.47 -7.35 -5.95
CA PHE A 143 5.69 -7.11 -4.74
C PHE A 143 5.28 -5.63 -4.64
N PHE A 144 6.24 -4.71 -4.74
CA PHE A 144 5.95 -3.27 -4.67
C PHE A 144 5.15 -2.75 -5.85
N LEU A 145 5.28 -3.35 -7.04
CA LEU A 145 4.48 -2.96 -8.20
C LEU A 145 3.00 -3.35 -8.04
N ALA A 146 2.74 -4.46 -7.35
CA ALA A 146 1.41 -5.01 -7.17
C ALA A 146 0.71 -4.54 -5.89
N PHE A 147 1.47 -4.06 -4.90
CA PHE A 147 0.99 -3.40 -3.68
C PHE A 147 0.47 -1.99 -3.97
#